data_AF-A0A967VZR6-F1
#
_entry.id   AF-A0A967VZR6-F1
#
_cell.length_a   1.000
_cell.length_b   1.000
_cell.length_c   1.000
_cell.angle_alpha   90.00
_cell.angle_beta   90.00
_cell.angle_gamma   90.00
#
_symmetry.space_group_name_H-M   'P 1'
#
loop_
_entity.id
_entity.type
_entity.pdbx_description
1 polymer ?
#
loop_
_entity_poly.entity_id
_entity_poly.type
_entity_poly.pdbx_seq_one_letter_code
_entity_poly.pdbx_strand_id
1 'polypeptide(L)'
;MFPSIEQVAFTLNKVREQDLALKCTAGLHHPIRHYDHSVNTKMHGFFNVFGGAMLGYVHDFSDEQMQEVIKEEDSDHFSFTDTGFQWRDF
;
A
#
# COMPACT_ATOMS: atom_id res chain seq x y z
N MET A 1 11.27 -10.06 10.51
CA MET A 1 9.87 -9.77 10.90
C MET A 1 9.30 -8.86 9.83
N PHE A 2 8.12 -9.17 9.28
CA PHE A 2 7.45 -8.36 8.27
C PHE A 2 6.16 -7.80 8.91
N PRO A 3 5.85 -6.50 8.75
CA PRO A 3 4.64 -5.93 9.34
C PRO A 3 3.41 -6.55 8.68
N SER A 4 2.35 -6.78 9.46
CA SER A 4 1.08 -7.26 8.93
C SER A 4 0.40 -6.19 8.06
N ILE A 5 -0.62 -6.60 7.31
CA ILE A 5 -1.44 -5.69 6.50
C ILE A 5 -2.06 -4.61 7.40
N GLU A 6 -2.59 -5.02 8.55
CA GLU A 6 -3.24 -4.17 9.54
C GLU A 6 -2.23 -3.17 10.15
N GLN A 7 -1.01 -3.62 10.46
CA GLN A 7 0.05 -2.75 10.98
C GLN A 7 0.46 -1.68 9.98
N VAL A 8 0.60 -2.04 8.69
CA VAL A 8 0.90 -1.07 7.64
C VAL A 8 -0.26 -0.10 7.48
N ALA A 9 -1.49 -0.58 7.33
CA ALA A 9 -2.66 0.26 7.13
C ALA A 9 -2.87 1.24 8.30
N PHE A 10 -2.82 0.75 9.54
CA PHE A 10 -2.88 1.57 10.73
C PHE A 10 -1.80 2.66 10.73
N THR A 11 -0.56 2.29 10.40
CA THR A 11 0.55 3.25 10.38
C THR A 11 0.30 4.34 9.35
N LEU A 12 -0.08 3.97 8.13
CA LEU A 12 -0.34 4.93 7.03
C LEU A 12 -1.47 5.90 7.35
N ASN A 13 -2.58 5.41 7.89
CA ASN A 13 -3.69 6.27 8.27
C ASN A 13 -3.33 7.17 9.46
N LYS A 14 -2.63 6.64 10.48
CA LYS A 14 -2.26 7.46 11.65
C LYS A 14 -1.24 8.54 11.31
N VAL A 15 -0.27 8.28 10.43
CA VAL A 15 0.64 9.36 10.01
C VAL A 15 -0.08 10.41 9.17
N ARG A 16 -1.05 10.02 8.31
CA ARG A 16 -1.90 10.95 7.55
C ARG A 16 -2.71 11.85 8.50
N GLU A 17 -3.44 11.24 9.44
CA GLU A 17 -4.29 11.95 10.41
C GLU A 17 -3.52 12.97 11.27
N GLN A 18 -2.23 12.71 11.51
CA GLN A 18 -1.35 13.55 12.33
C GLN A 18 -0.44 14.47 11.51
N ASP A 19 -0.58 14.48 10.17
CA ASP A 19 0.27 15.24 9.23
C ASP A 19 1.78 14.99 9.45
N LEU A 20 2.15 13.73 9.65
CA LEU A 20 3.53 13.31 9.90
C LEU A 20 4.20 12.77 8.63
N ALA A 21 5.46 13.17 8.43
CA ALA A 21 6.30 12.60 7.40
C ALA A 21 6.61 11.13 7.71
N LEU A 22 6.48 10.26 6.69
CA LEU A 22 6.80 8.84 6.77
C LEU A 22 7.87 8.47 5.74
N LYS A 23 8.78 7.58 6.14
CA LYS A 23 9.74 6.94 5.25
C LYS A 23 9.70 5.43 5.42
N CYS A 24 9.28 4.72 4.38
CA CYS A 24 9.36 3.27 4.32
C CYS A 24 10.73 2.86 3.74
N THR A 25 11.41 1.90 4.37
CA THR A 25 12.73 1.43 3.93
C THR A 25 12.78 -0.09 3.93
N ALA A 26 13.56 -0.66 3.00
CA ALA A 26 13.75 -2.10 2.80
C ALA A 26 12.48 -2.84 2.36
N GLY A 27 12.63 -3.83 1.48
CA GLY A 27 11.56 -4.78 1.14
C GLY A 27 10.53 -4.34 0.10
N LEU A 28 10.51 -3.08 -0.34
CA LEU A 28 9.58 -2.58 -1.37
C LEU A 28 10.18 -2.61 -2.79
N HIS A 29 10.83 -3.71 -3.15
CA HIS A 29 11.49 -3.87 -4.46
C HIS A 29 10.53 -4.34 -5.56
N HIS A 30 9.36 -4.85 -5.18
CA HIS A 30 8.35 -5.34 -6.10
C HIS A 30 7.14 -4.40 -6.11
N PRO A 31 6.49 -4.20 -7.27
CA PRO A 31 5.38 -3.26 -7.38
C PRO A 31 4.16 -3.72 -6.58
N ILE A 32 3.82 -5.01 -6.66
CA ILE A 32 2.58 -5.57 -6.13
C ILE A 32 2.90 -6.61 -5.05
N ARG A 33 2.00 -6.73 -4.06
CA ARG A 33 2.07 -7.73 -3.01
C ARG A 33 2.08 -9.13 -3.62
N HIS A 34 3.00 -9.96 -3.16
CA HIS A 34 3.16 -11.32 -3.66
C HIS A 34 3.80 -12.20 -2.60
N TYR A 35 3.72 -13.51 -2.79
CA TYR A 35 4.45 -14.47 -1.97
C TYR A 35 5.89 -14.60 -2.47
N ASP A 36 6.87 -14.37 -1.59
CA ASP A 36 8.29 -14.54 -1.89
C ASP A 36 8.81 -15.83 -1.23
N HIS A 37 9.23 -16.78 -2.06
CA HIS A 37 9.75 -18.07 -1.62
C HIS A 37 11.11 -17.99 -0.90
N SER A 38 11.92 -16.96 -1.14
CA SER A 38 13.25 -16.81 -0.53
C SER A 38 13.17 -16.45 0.96
N VAL A 39 12.10 -15.75 1.34
CA VAL A 39 11.82 -15.33 2.72
C VAL A 39 10.59 -16.00 3.33
N ASN A 40 9.95 -16.91 2.57
CA ASN A 40 8.84 -17.75 2.98
C ASN A 40 7.63 -16.97 3.54
N THR A 41 7.30 -15.82 2.93
CA THR A 41 6.21 -14.95 3.38
C THR A 41 5.64 -14.10 2.25
N LYS A 42 4.50 -13.43 2.49
CA LYS A 42 3.99 -12.39 1.60
C LYS A 42 4.69 -11.05 1.85
N MET A 43 5.28 -10.51 0.80
CA MET A 43 5.94 -9.21 0.75
C MET A 43 4.96 -8.13 0.31
N HIS A 44 4.96 -6.97 0.96
CA HIS A 44 4.17 -5.81 0.52
C HIS A 44 4.75 -5.23 -0.77
N GLY A 45 3.87 -4.80 -1.67
CA GLY A 45 4.27 -4.11 -2.90
C GLY A 45 4.47 -2.61 -2.70
N PHE A 46 5.33 -2.02 -3.52
CA PHE A 46 5.56 -0.58 -3.56
C PHE A 46 4.27 0.19 -3.92
N PHE A 47 3.49 -0.27 -4.90
CA PHE A 47 2.22 0.35 -5.27
C PHE A 47 1.18 0.22 -4.17
N ASN A 48 1.11 -0.95 -3.53
CA ASN A 48 0.24 -1.17 -2.38
C ASN A 48 0.52 -0.13 -1.29
N VAL A 49 1.79 0.02 -0.88
CA VAL A 49 2.15 0.89 0.26
C VAL A 49 2.20 2.36 -0.12
N PHE A 50 3.01 2.74 -1.12
CA PHE A 50 3.18 4.15 -1.48
C PHE A 50 1.97 4.69 -2.23
N GLY A 51 1.45 3.94 -3.20
CA GLY A 51 0.23 4.29 -3.90
C GLY A 51 -0.97 4.30 -2.97
N GLY A 52 -1.11 3.30 -2.09
CA GLY A 52 -2.14 3.28 -1.06
C GLY A 52 -2.06 4.48 -0.11
N ALA A 53 -0.86 4.89 0.31
CA ALA A 53 -0.68 6.10 1.12
C ALA A 53 -1.12 7.39 0.38
N MET A 54 -0.79 7.51 -0.91
CA MET A 54 -1.20 8.65 -1.73
C MET A 54 -2.73 8.69 -1.92
N LEU A 55 -3.33 7.57 -2.31
CA LEU A 55 -4.78 7.47 -2.48
C LEU A 55 -5.51 7.70 -1.15
N GLY A 56 -4.98 7.13 -0.05
CA GLY A 56 -5.48 7.37 1.29
C GLY A 56 -5.40 8.84 1.69
N TYR A 57 -4.37 9.59 1.26
CA TYR A 57 -4.29 11.03 1.50
C TYR A 57 -5.36 11.82 0.73
N VAL A 58 -5.62 11.46 -0.53
CA VAL A 58 -6.56 12.17 -1.40
C VAL A 58 -8.03 11.83 -1.11
N HIS A 59 -8.31 10.57 -0.77
CA HIS A 59 -9.67 10.04 -0.65
C HIS A 59 -10.11 9.73 0.79
N ASP A 60 -9.28 10.06 1.78
CA ASP A 60 -9.54 9.83 3.21
C ASP A 60 -9.95 8.38 3.52
N PHE A 61 -9.19 7.42 2.99
CA PHE A 61 -9.45 5.98 3.21
C PHE A 61 -9.63 5.64 4.69
N SER A 62 -10.62 4.77 4.96
CA SER A 62 -10.75 4.06 6.23
C SER A 62 -9.63 3.04 6.43
N ASP A 63 -9.53 2.46 7.63
CA ASP A 63 -8.58 1.36 7.90
C ASP A 63 -8.88 0.15 7.01
N GLU A 64 -10.15 -0.16 6.79
CA GLU A 64 -10.56 -1.27 5.91
C GLU A 64 -10.14 -1.00 4.46
N GLN A 65 -10.42 0.19 3.92
CA GLN A 65 -10.03 0.55 2.55
C GLN A 65 -8.51 0.54 2.36
N MET A 66 -7.77 1.04 3.36
CA MET A 66 -6.31 0.97 3.33
C MET A 66 -5.83 -0.49 3.35
N GLN A 67 -6.41 -1.35 4.18
CA GLN A 67 -6.07 -2.78 4.18
C GLN A 67 -6.38 -3.46 2.83
N GLU A 68 -7.47 -3.09 2.17
CA GLU A 68 -7.81 -3.60 0.83
C GLU A 68 -6.73 -3.27 -0.22
N VAL A 69 -6.24 -2.02 -0.26
CA VAL A 69 -5.14 -1.67 -1.19
C VAL A 69 -3.82 -2.32 -0.78
N ILE A 70 -3.53 -2.44 0.52
CA ILE A 70 -2.32 -3.11 1.00
C ILE A 70 -2.30 -4.60 0.63
N LYS A 71 -3.46 -5.28 0.68
CA LYS A 71 -3.57 -6.72 0.41
C LYS A 71 -3.75 -7.08 -1.07
N GLU A 72 -3.89 -6.10 -1.96
CA GLU A 72 -4.12 -6.32 -3.40
C GLU A 72 -2.95 -7.06 -4.05
N GLU A 73 -3.25 -8.14 -4.77
CA GLU A 73 -2.26 -8.97 -5.47
C GLU A 73 -2.49 -9.02 -6.98
N ASP A 74 -3.64 -8.55 -7.46
CA ASP A 74 -3.93 -8.46 -8.89
C ASP A 74 -3.34 -7.18 -9.47
N SER A 75 -2.48 -7.34 -10.49
CA SER A 75 -1.87 -6.21 -11.19
C SER A 75 -2.89 -5.37 -11.96
N ASP A 76 -3.97 -5.98 -12.43
CA ASP A 76 -4.94 -5.31 -13.30
C ASP A 76 -5.81 -4.32 -12.52
N HIS A 77 -5.79 -4.40 -11.18
CA HIS A 77 -6.41 -3.41 -10.30
C HIS A 77 -5.57 -2.15 -10.11
N PHE A 78 -4.33 -2.10 -10.60
CA PHE A 78 -3.49 -0.91 -10.57
C PHE A 78 -3.31 -0.36 -11.99
N SER A 79 -3.64 0.91 -12.21
CA SER A 79 -3.47 1.56 -13.51
C SER A 79 -2.63 2.83 -13.40
N PHE A 80 -1.89 3.11 -14.46
CA PHE A 80 -1.13 4.34 -14.63
C PHE A 80 -1.53 4.95 -15.95
N THR A 81 -2.08 6.14 -15.90
CA THR A 81 -2.48 6.92 -17.07
C THR A 81 -1.65 8.20 -17.13
N ASP A 82 -1.87 8.97 -18.18
CA ASP A 82 -1.37 10.35 -18.30
C ASP A 82 -1.97 11.29 -17.24
N THR A 83 -3.08 10.93 -16.62
CA THR A 83 -3.75 11.73 -15.59
C THR A 83 -3.44 11.32 -14.16
N GLY A 84 -2.88 10.12 -13.94
CA GLY A 84 -2.48 9.71 -12.58
C GLY A 84 -2.31 8.21 -12.38
N PHE A 85 -2.23 7.87 -11.10
CA PHE A 85 -2.20 6.50 -10.58
C PHE A 85 -3.57 6.16 -10.01
N GLN A 86 -4.06 4.96 -10.28
CA GLN A 86 -5.34 4.47 -9.77
C GLN A 86 -5.21 3.09 -9.14
N TRP A 87 -6.06 2.83 -8.15
CA TRP A 87 -6.36 1.49 -7.65
C TRP A 87 -7.87 1.28 -7.66
N ARG A 88 -8.33 0.35 -8.51
CA ARG A 88 -9.76 0.13 -8.81
C ARG A 88 -10.44 1.46 -9.22
N ASP A 89 -11.43 1.91 -8.44
CA ASP A 89 -12.22 3.10 -8.71
C ASP A 89 -11.68 4.37 -8.02
N PHE A 90 -10.47 4.30 -7.44
CA PHE A 90 -9.79 5.42 -6.76
C PHE A 90 -8.64 5.96 -7.61
#